data_AF-A0ABC8ESM4-F1
#
_entry.id   AF-A0ABC8ESM4-F1
#
_cell.length_a   1.000
_cell.length_b   1.000
_cell.length_c   1.000
_cell.angle_alpha   90.00
_cell.angle_beta   90.00
_cell.angle_gamma   90.00
#
_symmetry.space_group_name_H-M   'P 1'
#
loop_
_entity.id
_entity.type
_entity.pdbx_description
1 polymer ?
#
loop_
_entity_poly.entity_id
_entity_poly.type
_entity_poly.pdbx_seq_one_letter_code
_entity_poly.pdbx_strand_id
1 'polypeptide(L)'
;MKALGRNGILDRVGKFKSQEGKPIYRIWMKPGKLELEEACPFLTKVPTENRWSCRIHDVKPTICRQYPVSRKHANMTGCPGFDNKK
;
A
#
# COMPACT_ATOMS: atom_id res chain seq x y z
N MET A 1 17.72 -12.42 1.28
CA MET A 1 16.93 -11.29 1.82
C MET A 1 16.00 -10.78 0.72
N LYS A 2 14.68 -10.95 0.83
CA LYS A 2 13.74 -10.38 -0.16
C LYS A 2 13.73 -8.86 0.00
N ALA A 3 14.05 -8.15 -1.09
CA ALA A 3 14.26 -6.71 -1.08
C ALA A 3 13.05 -5.95 -0.52
N LEU A 4 13.33 -5.08 0.46
CA LEU A 4 12.44 -4.07 1.04
C LEU A 4 12.07 -3.01 -0.02
N GLY A 5 11.44 -3.41 -1.13
CA GLY A 5 11.11 -2.56 -2.26
C GLY A 5 9.79 -2.98 -2.91
N ARG A 6 9.56 -2.59 -4.18
CA ARG A 6 8.33 -2.91 -4.92
C ARG A 6 7.89 -4.37 -4.75
N ASN A 7 8.81 -5.30 -4.97
CA ASN A 7 8.52 -6.73 -4.93
C ASN A 7 8.15 -7.20 -3.52
N GLY A 8 8.82 -6.68 -2.49
CA GLY A 8 8.46 -6.97 -1.10
C GLY A 8 7.07 -6.46 -0.70
N ILE A 9 6.65 -5.31 -1.25
CA ILE A 9 5.28 -4.80 -1.08
C ILE A 9 4.27 -5.68 -1.82
N LEU A 10 4.55 -6.02 -3.09
CA LEU A 10 3.65 -6.82 -3.92
C LEU A 10 3.51 -8.27 -3.44
N ASP A 11 4.53 -8.84 -2.82
CA ASP A 11 4.48 -10.16 -2.17
C ASP A 11 3.44 -10.23 -1.04
N ARG A 12 3.00 -9.09 -0.53
CA ARG A 12 2.00 -8.93 0.53
C ARG A 12 0.63 -8.52 -0.01
N VAL A 13 0.44 -8.55 -1.32
CA VAL A 13 -0.83 -8.27 -1.99
C VAL A 13 -1.43 -9.59 -2.49
N GLY A 14 -2.51 -10.03 -1.85
CA GLY A 14 -3.26 -11.20 -2.29
C GLY A 14 -4.21 -10.85 -3.42
N LYS A 15 -4.29 -11.72 -4.43
CA LYS A 15 -5.22 -11.62 -5.56
C LYS A 15 -6.31 -12.68 -5.42
N PHE A 16 -7.56 -12.24 -5.44
CA PHE A 16 -8.74 -13.08 -5.30
C PHE A 16 -9.69 -12.80 -6.48
N LYS A 17 -10.66 -13.69 -6.71
CA LYS A 17 -11.75 -13.46 -7.67
C LYS A 17 -13.04 -13.22 -6.89
N SER A 18 -13.80 -12.20 -7.29
CA SER A 18 -15.18 -12.04 -6.83
C SER A 18 -16.07 -13.12 -7.44
N GLN A 19 -17.29 -13.26 -6.92
CA GLN A 19 -18.31 -14.13 -7.51
C GLN A 19 -18.62 -13.75 -8.97
N GLU A 20 -18.48 -12.47 -9.32
CA GLU A 20 -18.64 -11.93 -10.67
C GLU A 20 -17.36 -12.03 -11.54
N GLY A 21 -16.32 -12.72 -11.07
CA GLY A 21 -15.06 -12.88 -11.81
C GLY A 21 -14.14 -11.65 -11.85
N LYS A 22 -14.49 -10.56 -11.15
CA LYS A 22 -13.64 -9.36 -11.05
C LYS A 22 -12.49 -9.60 -10.07
N PRO A 23 -11.27 -9.10 -10.35
CA PRO A 23 -10.15 -9.24 -9.43
C PRO A 23 -10.37 -8.40 -8.16
N ILE A 24 -10.25 -9.04 -7.01
CA ILE A 24 -10.25 -8.41 -5.69
C ILE A 24 -8.82 -8.48 -5.14
N TYR A 25 -8.34 -7.36 -4.61
CA TYR A 25 -7.02 -7.29 -3.99
C TYR A 25 -7.16 -7.09 -2.48
N ARG A 26 -6.36 -7.83 -1.70
CA ARG A 26 -6.21 -7.60 -0.26
C ARG A 26 -4.76 -7.31 0.05
N ILE A 27 -4.52 -6.41 0.99
CA ILE A 27 -3.18 -6.00 1.41
C ILE A 27 -2.85 -6.55 2.78
N TRP A 28 -1.56 -6.54 3.11
CA TRP A 28 -1.00 -7.10 4.33
C TRP A 28 -1.30 -8.59 4.47
N MET A 29 -1.15 -9.33 3.37
CA MET A 29 -1.17 -10.78 3.37
C MET A 29 0.21 -11.30 3.75
N LYS A 30 0.27 -12.41 4.50
CA LYS A 30 1.51 -13.16 4.71
C LYS A 30 2.02 -13.69 3.36
N PRO A 31 3.28 -13.44 2.97
CA PRO A 31 3.80 -13.90 1.69
C PRO A 31 3.63 -15.41 1.48
N GLY A 32 2.99 -15.80 0.38
CA GLY A 32 2.73 -17.21 0.05
C GLY A 32 1.59 -17.87 0.83
N LYS A 33 0.84 -17.12 1.65
CA LYS A 33 -0.32 -17.63 2.40
C LYS A 33 -1.57 -16.82 2.08
N LEU A 34 -2.74 -17.42 2.32
CA LEU A 34 -4.04 -16.75 2.26
C LEU A 34 -4.46 -16.13 3.61
N GLU A 35 -3.49 -15.86 4.47
CA GLU A 35 -3.67 -15.26 5.79
C GLU A 35 -3.27 -13.79 5.78
N LEU A 36 -3.95 -12.98 6.58
CA LEU A 36 -3.54 -11.62 6.87
C LEU A 36 -2.39 -11.62 7.90
N GLU A 37 -1.51 -10.64 7.78
CA GLU A 37 -0.58 -10.25 8.84
C GLU A 37 -1.39 -9.63 10.00
N GLU A 38 -0.95 -9.87 11.24
CA GLU A 38 -1.60 -9.31 12.43
C GLU A 38 -1.46 -7.78 12.50
N ALA A 39 -0.41 -7.24 11.90
CA ALA A 39 -0.13 -5.81 11.84
C ALA A 39 0.48 -5.41 10.50
N CYS A 40 0.45 -4.11 10.20
CA CYS A 40 1.13 -3.58 9.01
C CYS A 40 2.64 -3.86 9.11
N PRO A 41 3.25 -4.53 8.12
CA PRO A 41 4.66 -4.92 8.17
C PRO A 41 5.63 -3.75 8.08
N PHE A 42 5.13 -2.55 7.78
CA PHE A 42 5.91 -1.31 7.74
C PHE A 42 5.71 -0.43 8.96
N LEU A 43 4.82 -0.80 9.88
CA LEU A 43 4.58 -0.07 11.10
C LEU A 43 5.64 -0.44 12.13
N THR A 44 6.41 0.55 12.59
CA THR A 44 7.43 0.36 13.63
C THR A 44 7.19 1.35 14.76
N LYS A 45 7.43 0.92 16.00
CA LYS A 45 7.50 1.85 17.13
C LYS A 45 8.87 2.50 17.13
N VAL A 46 8.93 3.81 17.33
CA VAL A 46 10.20 4.51 17.53
C VAL A 46 10.67 4.20 18.95
N PRO A 47 11.87 3.64 19.18
CA PRO A 47 12.27 3.20 20.53
C PRO A 47 12.36 4.34 21.56
N THR A 48 12.72 5.53 21.10
CA THR A 48 12.97 6.72 21.93
C THR A 48 11.74 7.62 22.12
N GLU A 49 10.66 7.36 21.40
CA GLU A 49 9.45 8.19 21.41
C GLU A 49 8.24 7.29 21.61
N ASN A 50 7.20 7.75 22.30
CA ASN A 50 5.92 7.03 22.29
C ASN A 50 5.15 7.30 20.98
N ARG A 51 5.80 7.05 19.85
CA ARG A 51 5.31 7.35 18.50
C ARG A 51 5.52 6.14 17.59
N TRP A 52 4.60 5.99 16.65
CA TRP A 52 4.69 5.02 15.56
C TRP A 52 5.16 5.70 14.28
N SER A 53 6.04 5.05 13.53
CA SER A 53 6.48 5.50 12.21
C SER A 53 6.18 4.45 11.15
N CYS A 54 5.90 4.93 9.94
CA CYS A 54 5.58 4.08 8.79
C CYS A 54 6.82 4.01 7.88
N ARG A 55 7.50 2.87 7.87
CA ARG A 55 8.70 2.66 7.04
C ARG A 55 8.40 2.44 5.56
N ILE A 56 7.12 2.40 5.17
CA ILE A 56 6.75 2.18 3.77
C ILE A 56 7.29 3.31 2.87
N HIS A 57 7.49 4.50 3.42
CA HIS A 57 8.01 5.65 2.69
C HIS A 57 9.45 5.43 2.18
N ASP A 58 10.24 4.64 2.91
CA ASP A 58 11.62 4.29 2.56
C ASP A 58 11.67 3.30 1.37
N VAL A 59 10.65 2.47 1.25
CA VAL A 59 10.63 1.30 0.36
C VAL A 59 9.69 1.43 -0.84
N LYS A 60 8.68 2.32 -0.75
CA LYS A 60 7.69 2.45 -1.81
C LYS A 60 8.33 2.98 -3.10
N PRO A 61 7.98 2.43 -4.26
CA PRO A 61 8.52 2.87 -5.55
C PRO A 61 8.30 4.36 -5.81
N THR A 62 9.15 4.99 -6.63
CA THR A 62 9.03 6.40 -7.01
C THR A 62 7.65 6.76 -7.55
N ILE A 63 7.05 5.89 -8.37
CA ILE A 63 5.67 6.09 -8.87
C ILE A 63 4.63 6.16 -7.74
N CYS A 64 4.83 5.44 -6.63
CA CYS A 64 3.97 5.52 -5.43
C CYS A 64 4.33 6.71 -4.51
N ARG A 65 5.50 7.33 -4.69
CA ARG A 65 5.87 8.60 -4.03
C ARG A 65 5.29 9.80 -4.76
N GLN A 66 5.19 9.69 -6.09
CA GLN A 66 4.62 10.70 -6.97
C GLN A 66 3.09 10.66 -7.02
N TYR A 67 2.45 9.65 -6.41
CA TYR A 67 0.99 9.62 -6.33
C TYR A 67 0.47 10.85 -5.57
N PRO A 68 -0.69 11.42 -5.95
CA PRO A 68 -1.16 12.66 -5.38
C PRO A 68 -1.27 12.66 -3.86
N VAL A 69 -0.43 13.49 -3.22
CA VAL A 69 -0.46 13.72 -1.76
C VAL A 69 -1.38 14.87 -1.36
N SER A 70 -1.91 15.61 -2.33
CA SER A 70 -2.82 16.72 -2.11
C SER A 70 -3.95 16.71 -3.13
N ARG A 71 -5.09 17.33 -2.78
CA ARG A 71 -6.23 17.49 -3.70
C ARG A 71 -5.83 18.24 -4.98
N LYS A 72 -4.98 19.27 -4.86
CA LYS A 72 -4.44 19.99 -6.03
C LYS A 72 -3.66 19.05 -6.94
N HIS A 73 -2.74 18.25 -6.39
CA HIS A 73 -1.99 17.27 -7.17
C HIS A 73 -2.92 16.23 -7.80
N ALA A 74 -3.95 15.79 -7.08
CA ALA A 74 -4.87 14.77 -7.54
C ALA A 74 -5.68 15.25 -8.75
N ASN A 75 -6.16 16.50 -8.70
CA ASN A 75 -6.84 17.15 -9.79
C ASN A 75 -5.92 17.33 -11.01
N MET A 76 -4.68 17.78 -10.81
CA MET A 76 -3.71 17.98 -11.90
C MET A 76 -3.35 16.67 -12.62
N THR A 77 -3.36 15.53 -11.93
CA THR A 77 -3.03 14.22 -12.51
C THR A 77 -4.26 13.42 -12.93
N GLY A 78 -5.47 13.99 -12.89
CA GLY A 78 -6.71 13.31 -13.28
C GLY A 78 -7.06 12.10 -12.41
N CYS A 79 -6.78 12.15 -11.11
CA CYS A 79 -7.07 11.04 -10.20
C CYS A 79 -8.59 10.84 -10.05
N PRO A 80 -9.16 9.67 -10.45
CA PRO A 80 -10.61 9.45 -10.43
C PRO A 80 -11.24 9.54 -9.03
N GLY A 81 -10.46 9.23 -7.98
CA GLY A 81 -10.91 9.33 -6.59
C GLY A 81 -11.13 10.75 -6.09
N PHE A 82 -10.73 11.76 -6.87
CA PHE A 82 -10.93 13.18 -6.59
C PHE A 82 -11.67 13.91 -7.71
N ASP A 83 -12.18 13.17 -8.70
CA ASP A 83 -13.00 13.75 -9.75
C ASP A 83 -14.33 14.20 -9.12
N ASN A 84 -14.64 15.50 -9.19
CA ASN A 84 -15.84 16.07 -8.58
C ASN A 84 -17.13 15.74 -9.37
N LYS A 85 -17.06 14.87 -10.38
CA LYS A 85 -18.23 14.42 -11.14
C LYS A 85 -18.93 13.30 -10.38
N LYS A 86 -19.87 13.67 -9.53
CA LYS A 86 -21.04 12.85 -9.22
C LYS A 86 -22.20 13.30 -10.09
#